data_AF-A0A421GX81-F1
#
_entry.id   AF-A0A421GX81-F1
#
_cell.length_a   1.000
_cell.length_b   1.000
_cell.length_c   1.000
_cell.angle_alpha   90.00
_cell.angle_beta   90.00
_cell.angle_gamma   90.00
#
_symmetry.space_group_name_H-M   'P 1'
#
loop_
_entity.id
_entity.type
_entity.pdbx_description
1 polymer ?
#
loop_
_entity_poly.entity_id
_entity_poly.type
_entity_poly.pdbx_seq_one_letter_code
_entity_poly.pdbx_strand_id
1 'polypeptide(L)'
;MPDDYTKLASIYVMDACLRFRMLDQAMELYDEAVNQAVVLDLPAYDALLRALLDAKRLEEATEILREVSAGEDVIPMENTFLPVLMGLVNAREYGHATELMKQGISRGVEFTSETFHPLLTLAERDSESTDSLIGFLSFIEESWEEYRLWTRVQAAQL
;
A
#
# COMPACT_ATOMS: atom_id res chain seq x y z
N MET A 1 -0.06 22.91 14.38
CA MET A 1 0.89 21.84 14.73
C MET A 1 0.39 21.22 16.02
N PRO A 2 -0.16 20.00 15.98
CA PRO A 2 -0.62 19.30 17.18
C PRO A 2 0.56 19.03 18.12
N ASP A 3 0.32 19.09 19.44
CA ASP A 3 1.33 18.76 20.43
C ASP A 3 1.59 17.24 20.49
N ASP A 4 2.70 16.85 21.11
CA ASP A 4 3.13 15.45 21.16
C ASP A 4 2.12 14.54 21.89
N TYR A 5 1.39 15.09 22.87
CA TYR A 5 0.35 14.36 23.59
C TYR A 5 -0.84 14.02 22.68
N THR A 6 -1.25 14.97 21.84
CA THR A 6 -2.34 14.80 20.88
C THR A 6 -1.98 13.73 19.85
N LYS A 7 -0.76 13.77 19.30
CA LYS A 7 -0.26 12.76 18.36
C LYS A 7 -0.24 11.36 18.98
N LEU A 8 0.32 11.23 20.18
CA LEU A 8 0.37 9.95 20.90
C LEU A 8 -1.03 9.42 21.21
N ALA A 9 -1.94 10.28 21.67
CA ALA A 9 -3.31 9.90 21.96
C ALA A 9 -4.01 9.34 20.71
N SER A 10 -3.91 10.01 19.55
CA SER A 10 -4.48 9.51 18.30
C SER A 10 -3.93 8.15 17.91
N ILE A 11 -2.61 7.94 18.00
CA ILE A 11 -1.99 6.63 17.67
C ILE A 11 -2.50 5.53 18.61
N TYR A 12 -2.54 5.77 19.93
CA TYR A 12 -3.00 4.76 20.89
C TYR A 12 -4.48 4.44 20.78
N VAL A 13 -5.33 5.45 20.54
CA VAL A 13 -6.77 5.24 20.35
C VAL A 13 -7.01 4.50 19.03
N MET A 14 -6.28 4.82 17.96
CA MET A 14 -6.33 4.10 16.68
C MET A 14 -6.00 2.61 16.87
N ASP A 15 -4.86 2.33 17.50
CA ASP A 15 -4.43 0.96 17.80
C ASP A 15 -5.47 0.20 18.66
N ALA A 16 -6.05 0.85 19.66
CA ALA A 16 -7.11 0.26 20.47
C ALA A 16 -8.36 -0.05 19.63
N CYS A 17 -8.87 0.91 18.85
CA CYS A 17 -10.03 0.71 17.99
C CYS A 17 -9.83 -0.48 17.03
N LEU A 18 -8.68 -0.56 16.37
CA LEU A 18 -8.37 -1.65 15.45
C LEU A 18 -8.29 -3.01 16.16
N ARG A 19 -7.67 -3.09 17.34
CA ARG A 19 -7.62 -4.32 18.16
C ARG A 19 -9.00 -4.79 18.62
N PHE A 20 -9.91 -3.86 18.90
CA PHE A 20 -11.29 -4.16 19.29
C PHE A 20 -12.26 -4.25 18.11
N ARG A 21 -11.76 -4.25 16.86
CA ARG A 21 -12.55 -4.31 15.61
C ARG A 21 -13.59 -3.19 15.48
N MET A 22 -13.29 -2.03 16.05
CA MET A 22 -14.07 -0.80 16.00
C MET A 22 -13.64 0.02 14.78
N LEU A 23 -13.83 -0.54 13.57
CA LEU A 23 -13.27 0.04 12.34
C LEU A 23 -13.88 1.40 11.99
N ASP A 24 -15.19 1.59 12.19
CA ASP A 24 -15.82 2.88 11.88
C ASP A 24 -15.30 3.99 12.79
N GLN A 25 -15.08 3.71 14.07
CA GLN A 25 -14.45 4.64 15.01
C GLN A 25 -12.98 4.90 14.67
N ALA A 26 -12.26 3.87 14.19
CA ALA A 26 -10.91 4.04 13.68
C ALA A 26 -10.88 4.98 12.46
N MET A 27 -11.85 4.88 11.56
CA MET A 27 -11.99 5.77 10.41
C MET A 27 -12.37 7.20 10.80
N GLU A 28 -13.30 7.38 11.74
CA GLU A 28 -13.61 8.71 12.29
C GLU A 28 -12.36 9.38 12.90
N LEU A 29 -11.55 8.59 13.62
CA LEU A 29 -10.29 9.07 14.19
C LEU A 29 -9.23 9.35 13.11
N TYR A 30 -9.18 8.55 12.04
CA TYR A 30 -8.31 8.81 10.89
C TYR A 30 -8.65 10.17 10.26
N ASP A 31 -9.92 10.42 9.98
CA ASP A 31 -10.40 11.67 9.41
C ASP A 31 -10.08 12.86 10.34
N GLU A 32 -10.27 12.69 11.65
CA GLU A 32 -9.91 13.72 12.63
C GLU A 32 -8.40 13.98 12.65
N ALA A 33 -7.58 12.94 12.61
CA ALA A 33 -6.12 13.06 12.59
C ALA A 33 -5.65 13.82 11.34
N VAL A 34 -6.17 13.48 10.16
CA VAL A 34 -5.89 14.19 8.90
C VAL A 34 -6.30 15.66 9.01
N ASN A 35 -7.50 15.95 9.50
CA ASN A 35 -8.00 17.32 9.68
C ASN A 35 -7.16 18.16 10.65
N GLN A 36 -6.55 17.52 11.64
CA GLN A 36 -5.67 18.18 12.63
C GLN A 36 -4.20 18.20 12.21
N ALA A 37 -3.86 17.70 11.02
CA ALA A 37 -2.48 17.49 10.55
C ALA A 37 -1.66 16.66 11.55
N VAL A 38 -2.30 15.67 12.18
CA VAL A 38 -1.65 14.61 12.96
C VAL A 38 -1.23 13.52 11.99
N VAL A 39 0.07 13.26 11.95
CA VAL A 39 0.65 12.15 11.19
C VAL A 39 0.60 10.90 12.06
N LEU A 40 -0.09 9.86 11.60
CA LEU A 40 -0.05 8.54 12.23
C LEU A 40 1.28 7.85 11.91
N ASP A 41 1.71 6.91 12.74
CA ASP A 41 2.90 6.13 12.43
C ASP A 41 2.59 5.01 11.43
N LEU A 42 3.65 4.48 10.80
CA LEU A 42 3.52 3.43 9.80
C LEU A 42 2.80 2.17 10.34
N PRO A 43 3.06 1.70 11.59
CA PRO A 43 2.28 0.61 12.18
C PRO A 43 0.77 0.87 12.25
N ALA A 44 0.34 2.09 12.61
CA ALA A 44 -1.07 2.44 12.62
C ALA A 44 -1.69 2.40 11.21
N TYR A 45 -0.98 2.90 10.20
CA TYR A 45 -1.40 2.79 8.79
C TYR A 45 -1.50 1.34 8.32
N ASP A 46 -0.48 0.51 8.57
CA ASP A 46 -0.48 -0.91 8.20
C ASP A 46 -1.66 -1.65 8.83
N ALA A 47 -1.96 -1.36 10.10
CA ALA A 47 -3.08 -1.95 10.82
C ALA A 47 -4.45 -1.50 10.26
N LEU A 48 -4.58 -0.21 9.95
CA LEU A 48 -5.80 0.36 9.37
C LEU A 48 -6.09 -0.22 7.99
N LEU A 49 -5.08 -0.26 7.10
CA LEU A 49 -5.20 -0.85 5.77
C LEU A 49 -5.64 -2.32 5.83
N ARG A 50 -5.03 -3.12 6.71
CA ARG A 50 -5.43 -4.52 6.92
C ARG A 50 -6.88 -4.65 7.40
N ALA A 51 -7.29 -3.82 8.36
CA ALA A 51 -8.65 -3.85 8.88
C ALA A 51 -9.69 -3.48 7.82
N LEU A 52 -9.39 -2.50 6.95
CA LEU A 52 -10.24 -2.13 5.81
C LEU A 52 -10.37 -3.28 4.79
N LEU A 53 -9.25 -3.92 4.44
CA LEU A 53 -9.27 -5.07 3.52
C LEU A 53 -10.05 -6.27 4.07
N ASP A 54 -9.90 -6.56 5.36
CA ASP A 54 -10.68 -7.60 6.06
C ASP A 54 -12.18 -7.28 6.04
N ALA A 55 -12.54 -6.01 6.14
CA ALA A 55 -13.91 -5.50 6.06
C ALA A 55 -14.43 -5.31 4.62
N LYS A 56 -13.66 -5.69 3.59
CA LYS A 56 -14.01 -5.53 2.16
C LYS A 56 -14.17 -4.06 1.71
N ARG A 57 -13.49 -3.13 2.39
CA ARG A 57 -13.45 -1.69 2.07
C ARG A 57 -12.19 -1.35 1.26
N LEU A 58 -12.07 -1.96 0.08
CA LEU A 58 -10.87 -1.86 -0.76
C LEU A 58 -10.62 -0.44 -1.30
N GLU A 59 -11.68 0.26 -1.69
CA GLU A 59 -11.61 1.63 -2.20
C GLU A 59 -10.97 2.57 -1.16
N GLU A 60 -11.48 2.54 0.08
CA GLU A 60 -10.95 3.33 1.19
C GLU A 60 -9.50 2.98 1.54
N ALA A 61 -9.14 1.68 1.52
CA ALA A 61 -7.76 1.26 1.72
C ALA A 61 -6.82 1.78 0.61
N THR A 62 -7.30 1.79 -0.63
CA THR A 62 -6.55 2.30 -1.79
C THR A 62 -6.34 3.80 -1.68
N GLU A 63 -7.35 4.54 -1.24
CA GLU A 63 -7.30 5.99 -1.10
C GLU A 63 -6.34 6.40 0.02
N ILE A 64 -6.41 5.75 1.19
CA ILE A 64 -5.48 6.01 2.29
C ILE A 64 -4.04 5.71 1.86
N LEU A 65 -3.79 4.57 1.20
CA LEU A 65 -2.44 4.25 0.74
C LEU A 65 -1.93 5.26 -0.30
N ARG A 66 -2.80 5.75 -1.19
CA ARG A 66 -2.46 6.81 -2.15
C ARG A 66 -2.08 8.11 -1.42
N GLU A 67 -2.84 8.50 -0.41
CA GLU A 67 -2.56 9.69 0.41
C GLU A 67 -1.22 9.58 1.16
N VAL A 68 -1.00 8.45 1.84
CA VAL A 68 0.26 8.17 2.55
C VAL A 68 1.45 8.18 1.58
N SER A 69 1.29 7.57 0.41
CA SER A 69 2.32 7.55 -0.63
C SER A 69 2.57 8.94 -1.23
N ALA A 70 1.58 9.83 -1.21
CA ALA A 70 1.74 11.21 -1.65
C ALA A 70 2.34 12.13 -0.58
N GLY A 71 2.37 11.74 0.69
CA GLY A 71 2.97 12.49 1.80
C GLY A 71 4.49 12.28 1.97
N GLU A 72 5.16 13.20 2.67
CA GLU A 72 6.60 13.09 2.99
C GLU A 72 6.87 12.61 4.43
N ASP A 73 5.85 12.65 5.30
CA ASP A 73 6.03 12.43 6.73
C ASP A 73 6.15 10.94 7.11
N VAL A 74 5.62 10.05 6.27
CA VAL A 74 5.67 8.59 6.45
C VAL A 74 6.06 7.96 5.12
N ILE A 75 7.07 7.09 5.17
CA ILE A 75 7.52 6.34 3.99
C ILE A 75 6.89 4.94 4.07
N PRO A 76 5.85 4.63 3.28
CA PRO A 76 5.30 3.29 3.21
C PRO A 76 6.34 2.32 2.65
N MET A 77 6.29 1.08 3.11
CA MET A 77 7.22 0.02 2.70
C MET A 77 6.51 -0.98 1.79
N GLU A 78 7.29 -1.87 1.15
CA GLU A 78 6.76 -2.94 0.29
C GLU A 78 5.57 -3.69 0.93
N ASN A 79 5.68 -4.02 2.22
CA ASN A 79 4.67 -4.72 3.01
C ASN A 79 3.40 -3.89 3.30
N THR A 80 3.48 -2.56 3.23
CA THR A 80 2.32 -1.65 3.31
C THR A 80 1.51 -1.69 2.01
N PHE A 81 2.19 -1.78 0.86
CA PHE A 81 1.54 -1.82 -0.46
C PHE A 81 0.92 -3.17 -0.79
N LEU A 82 1.65 -4.26 -0.54
CA LEU A 82 1.31 -5.59 -1.03
C LEU A 82 -0.15 -6.02 -0.74
N PRO A 83 -0.69 -5.86 0.48
CA PRO A 83 -2.08 -6.25 0.76
C PRO A 83 -3.11 -5.51 -0.11
N VAL A 84 -2.90 -4.21 -0.32
CA VAL A 84 -3.80 -3.37 -1.14
C VAL A 84 -3.67 -3.72 -2.62
N LEU A 85 -2.43 -3.90 -3.11
CA LEU A 85 -2.17 -4.34 -4.49
C LEU A 85 -2.81 -5.69 -4.79
N MET A 86 -2.69 -6.67 -3.89
CA MET A 86 -3.37 -7.95 -4.02
C MET A 86 -4.90 -7.79 -4.02
N GLY A 87 -5.43 -6.86 -3.22
CA GLY A 87 -6.84 -6.51 -3.23
C GLY A 87 -7.30 -6.00 -4.60
N LEU A 88 -6.59 -5.03 -5.16
CA LEU A 88 -6.87 -4.45 -6.49
C LEU A 88 -6.77 -5.49 -7.61
N VAL A 89 -5.72 -6.32 -7.61
CA VAL A 89 -5.56 -7.39 -8.61
C VAL A 89 -6.68 -8.42 -8.52
N ASN A 90 -7.09 -8.83 -7.32
CA ASN A 90 -8.25 -9.73 -7.16
C ASN A 90 -9.57 -9.10 -7.64
N ALA A 91 -9.69 -7.77 -7.51
CA ALA A 91 -10.82 -7.00 -8.03
C ALA A 91 -10.71 -6.69 -9.54
N ARG A 92 -9.64 -7.14 -10.21
CA ARG A 92 -9.31 -6.84 -11.62
C ARG A 92 -9.09 -5.35 -11.90
N GLU A 93 -8.74 -4.59 -10.87
CA GLU A 93 -8.43 -3.16 -10.96
C GLU A 93 -6.96 -2.92 -11.29
N TYR A 94 -6.49 -3.52 -12.38
CA TYR A 94 -5.09 -3.50 -12.82
C TYR A 94 -4.53 -2.10 -13.06
N GLY A 95 -5.38 -1.16 -13.50
CA GLY A 95 -5.00 0.25 -13.69
C GLY A 95 -4.61 0.91 -12.37
N HIS A 96 -5.47 0.83 -11.36
CA HIS A 96 -5.19 1.36 -10.02
C HIS A 96 -3.98 0.68 -9.38
N ALA A 97 -3.82 -0.64 -9.53
CA ALA A 97 -2.65 -1.34 -9.03
C ALA A 97 -1.35 -0.82 -9.66
N THR A 98 -1.34 -0.61 -10.98
CA THR A 98 -0.20 -0.05 -11.71
C THR A 98 0.14 1.37 -11.23
N GLU A 99 -0.87 2.22 -11.07
CA GLU A 99 -0.66 3.60 -10.59
C GLU A 99 -0.06 3.63 -9.18
N LEU A 100 -0.56 2.79 -8.28
CA LEU A 100 -0.08 2.71 -6.90
C LEU A 100 1.37 2.20 -6.85
N MET A 101 1.72 1.20 -7.66
CA MET A 101 3.11 0.74 -7.77
C MET A 101 4.03 1.83 -8.32
N LYS A 102 3.61 2.57 -9.35
CA LYS A 102 4.38 3.70 -9.90
C LYS A 102 4.61 4.79 -8.84
N GLN A 103 3.62 5.06 -8.00
CA GLN A 103 3.77 5.99 -6.87
C GLN A 103 4.75 5.47 -5.83
N GLY A 104 4.69 4.18 -5.47
CA GLY A 104 5.67 3.56 -4.57
C GLY A 104 7.10 3.68 -5.12
N ILE A 105 7.30 3.32 -6.39
CA ILE A 105 8.62 3.40 -7.06
C ILE A 105 9.14 4.84 -7.08
N SER A 106 8.31 5.83 -7.43
CA SER A 106 8.73 7.24 -7.45
C SER A 106 9.08 7.79 -6.05
N ARG A 107 8.55 7.15 -5.00
CA ARG A 107 8.90 7.39 -3.59
C ARG A 107 10.09 6.58 -3.09
N GLY A 108 10.72 5.76 -3.94
CA GLY A 108 11.87 4.95 -3.58
C GLY A 108 11.53 3.64 -2.87
N VAL A 109 10.27 3.19 -2.95
CA VAL A 109 9.89 1.84 -2.48
C VAL A 109 10.48 0.80 -3.43
N GLU A 110 11.33 -0.06 -2.89
CA GLU A 110 11.88 -1.19 -3.61
C GLU A 110 10.90 -2.37 -3.56
N PHE A 111 10.24 -2.64 -4.68
CA PHE A 111 9.46 -3.86 -4.85
C PHE A 111 10.37 -5.03 -5.21
N THR A 112 10.16 -6.16 -4.57
CA THR A 112 10.98 -7.36 -4.69
C THR A 112 10.16 -8.55 -5.16
N SER A 113 10.78 -9.73 -5.15
CA SER A 113 10.12 -11.01 -5.46
C SER A 113 8.88 -11.24 -4.61
N GLU A 114 8.91 -10.74 -3.38
CA GLU A 114 7.83 -10.88 -2.42
C GLU A 114 6.58 -10.11 -2.84
N THR A 115 6.71 -9.06 -3.66
CA THR A 115 5.56 -8.37 -4.28
C THR A 115 5.22 -8.91 -5.65
N PHE A 116 6.21 -9.08 -6.53
CA PHE A 116 5.92 -9.44 -7.91
C PHE A 116 5.34 -10.86 -8.05
N HIS A 117 5.84 -11.85 -7.31
CA HIS A 117 5.34 -13.23 -7.44
C HIS A 117 3.86 -13.38 -7.05
N PRO A 118 3.38 -12.85 -5.89
CA PRO A 118 1.95 -12.92 -5.57
C PRO A 118 1.07 -12.20 -6.59
N LEU A 119 1.49 -11.03 -7.09
CA LEU A 119 0.69 -10.27 -8.04
C LEU A 119 0.56 -10.97 -9.40
N LEU A 120 1.66 -11.54 -9.92
CA LEU A 120 1.64 -12.36 -11.12
C LEU A 120 0.76 -13.60 -10.94
N THR A 121 0.94 -14.32 -9.83
CA THR A 121 0.16 -15.52 -9.53
C THR A 121 -1.33 -15.23 -9.45
N LEU A 122 -1.74 -14.05 -8.95
CA LEU A 122 -3.14 -13.63 -8.93
C LEU A 122 -3.64 -13.24 -10.32
N ALA A 123 -2.85 -12.47 -11.08
CA ALA A 123 -3.21 -12.01 -12.42
C ALA A 123 -3.35 -13.16 -13.43
N GLU A 124 -2.50 -14.19 -13.35
CA GLU A 124 -2.57 -15.39 -14.21
C GLU A 124 -3.87 -16.20 -14.06
N ARG A 125 -4.58 -16.03 -12.93
CA ARG A 125 -5.88 -16.69 -12.70
C ARG A 125 -7.00 -16.02 -13.49
N ASP A 126 -6.75 -14.82 -14.01
CA ASP A 126 -7.67 -14.14 -14.89
C ASP A 126 -7.52 -14.65 -16.32
N SER A 127 -8.58 -15.30 -16.82
CA SER A 127 -8.62 -15.83 -18.19
C SER A 127 -8.93 -14.76 -19.23
N GLU A 128 -9.39 -13.58 -18.81
CA GLU A 128 -9.79 -12.51 -19.71
C GLU A 128 -8.60 -11.59 -20.03
N SER A 129 -8.17 -11.62 -21.30
CA SER A 129 -7.10 -10.75 -21.79
C SER A 129 -7.64 -9.33 -22.04
N THR A 130 -7.71 -8.52 -21.00
CA THR A 130 -8.04 -7.09 -21.10
C THR A 130 -6.79 -6.25 -21.36
N ASP A 131 -6.94 -5.08 -22.00
CA ASP A 131 -5.83 -4.14 -22.20
C ASP A 131 -5.19 -3.71 -20.86
N SER A 132 -6.00 -3.62 -19.79
CA SER A 132 -5.52 -3.28 -18.44
C SER A 132 -4.69 -4.39 -17.82
N LEU A 133 -5.08 -5.67 -18.01
CA LEU A 133 -4.29 -6.82 -17.58
C LEU A 133 -2.97 -6.90 -18.36
N ILE A 134 -3.01 -6.77 -19.69
CA ILE A 134 -1.81 -6.76 -20.53
C ILE A 134 -0.86 -5.65 -20.08
N GLY A 135 -1.36 -4.43 -19.92
CA GLY A 135 -0.56 -3.30 -19.47
C GLY A 135 0.07 -3.51 -18.09
N PHE A 136 -0.66 -4.13 -17.16
CA PHE A 136 -0.15 -4.46 -15.83
C PHE A 136 0.92 -5.55 -15.86
N LEU A 137 0.74 -6.61 -16.64
CA LEU A 137 1.73 -7.67 -16.80
C LEU A 137 3.01 -7.15 -17.44
N SER A 138 2.91 -6.34 -18.50
CA SER A 138 4.07 -5.67 -19.11
C SER A 138 4.80 -4.79 -18.12
N PHE A 139 4.07 -4.01 -17.31
CA PHE A 139 4.67 -3.18 -16.27
C PHE A 139 5.42 -4.00 -15.21
N ILE A 140 4.86 -5.13 -14.76
CA ILE A 140 5.54 -6.02 -13.81
C ILE A 140 6.80 -6.60 -14.43
N GLU A 141 6.73 -7.08 -15.68
CA GLU A 141 7.87 -7.67 -16.37
C GLU A 141 9.03 -6.68 -16.49
N GLU A 142 8.75 -5.45 -16.93
CA GLU A 142 9.73 -4.36 -17.02
C GLU A 142 10.34 -4.05 -15.64
N SER A 143 9.50 -3.84 -14.62
CA SER A 143 9.94 -3.50 -13.26
C SER A 143 10.79 -4.60 -12.63
N TRP A 144 10.43 -5.87 -12.88
CA TRP A 144 11.15 -7.03 -12.39
C TRP A 144 12.51 -7.21 -13.06
N GLU A 145 12.60 -6.98 -14.37
CA GLU A 145 13.87 -7.03 -15.10
C GLU A 145 14.82 -5.95 -14.62
N GLU A 146 14.34 -4.72 -14.41
CA GLU A 146 15.13 -3.62 -13.85
C GLU A 146 15.72 -3.98 -12.47
N TYR A 147 14.88 -4.53 -11.57
CA TYR A 147 15.33 -5.01 -10.26
C TYR A 147 16.41 -6.12 -10.37
N ARG A 148 16.21 -7.09 -11.27
CA ARG A 148 17.19 -8.17 -11.49
C ARG A 148 18.50 -7.66 -12.07
N LEU A 149 18.47 -6.64 -12.92
CA LEU A 149 19.68 -6.04 -13.46
C LEU A 149 20.43 -5.28 -12.37
N TRP A 150 19.72 -4.48 -11.55
CA TRP A 150 20.31 -3.73 -10.45
C TRP A 150 21.01 -4.65 -9.43
N THR A 151 20.33 -5.72 -8.99
CA THR A 151 20.92 -6.69 -8.05
C THR A 151 22.14 -7.42 -8.60
N ARG A 152 22.15 -7.77 -9.91
CA ARG A 152 23.30 -8.41 -10.57
C ARG A 152 24.50 -7.48 -10.68
N VAL A 153 24.28 -6.19 -10.94
CA VAL A 153 25.36 -5.19 -11.00
C VAL A 153 26.00 -5.00 -9.62
N GLN A 154 25.21 -4.89 -8.55
CA GLN A 154 25.75 -4.79 -7.19
C GLN A 154 26.52 -6.05 -6.77
N ALA A 155 26.02 -7.24 -7.10
CA ALA A 155 26.70 -8.50 -6.80
C ALA A 155 28.04 -8.68 -7.53
N ALA A 156 28.24 -7.99 -8.67
CA ALA A 156 29.49 -8.02 -9.42
C ALA A 156 30.54 -7.00 -8.95
N GLN A 157 30.18 -6.12 -8.01
CA GLN A 157 31.05 -5.07 -7.44
C GLN A 157 31.58 -5.43 -6.04
N LEU A 158 31.28 -6.64 -5.55
CA LEU A 158 31.76 -7.23 -4.29
C LEU A 158 32.71 -8.40 -4.56
#